data_AF-A0A0G4F349-F1
#
_entry.id   AF-A0A0G4F349-F1
#
_cell.length_a   1.000
_cell.length_b   1.000
_cell.length_c   1.000
_cell.angle_alpha   90.00
_cell.angle_beta   90.00
_cell.angle_gamma   90.00
#
_symmetry.space_group_name_H-M   'P 1'
#
loop_
_entity.id
_entity.type
_entity.pdbx_description
1 polymer ?
#
loop_
_entity_poly.entity_id
_entity_poly.type
_entity_poly.pdbx_seq_one_letter_code
_entity_poly.pdbx_strand_id
1 'polypeptide(L)'
;MASRRSRTAGGADEDEDDGADEGNFTNRGLKEQRRRVNEILRRCGVEDPKEVNMCLKAAIAQRFLEPDFSKEDPLSVIVLKTRCEDCNKRISVTMRDLLDQGNVGWDYEDGSEGGGVVCPREDCHWRAYVTRLCLGNPEVDCGKFHHHCSQCPGYGQCIGDYRNAHCEHCGNHYFTGLSGFPCPCGGDEDDDDYDDDDDDEEMGGGGGGRSRGERFNPRDCPLQ
;
A
#
# COMPACT_ATOMS: atom_id res chain seq x y z
N MET A 1 -36.14 69.18 9.15
CA MET A 1 -36.22 69.04 7.68
C MET A 1 -35.55 67.73 7.29
N ALA A 2 -36.15 67.02 6.35
CA ALA A 2 -35.96 65.60 6.06
C ALA A 2 -34.52 65.18 5.73
N SER A 3 -34.10 64.04 6.27
CA SER A 3 -33.05 63.21 5.66
C SER A 3 -33.59 61.81 5.38
N ARG A 4 -33.30 61.35 4.17
CA ARG A 4 -33.88 60.19 3.49
C ARG A 4 -33.07 58.92 3.80
N ARG A 5 -33.80 57.79 3.78
CA ARG A 5 -33.49 56.45 3.22
C ARG A 5 -32.07 55.89 3.39
N SER A 6 -32.01 54.65 3.88
CA SER A 6 -31.29 53.55 3.21
C SER A 6 -31.93 52.19 3.60
N ARG A 7 -32.30 51.43 2.57
CA ARG A 7 -32.61 49.98 2.59
C ARG A 7 -31.32 49.20 2.26
N THR A 8 -31.42 47.86 2.36
CA THR A 8 -30.48 46.77 1.96
C THR A 8 -29.54 46.31 3.07
N ALA A 9 -29.22 45.03 3.30
CA ALA A 9 -29.51 43.74 2.66
C ALA A 9 -29.05 42.61 3.62
N GLY A 10 -29.37 41.35 3.27
CA GLY A 10 -28.86 40.12 3.89
C GLY A 10 -30.00 39.12 3.99
N GLY A 11 -30.27 38.27 2.99
CA GLY A 11 -29.32 37.42 2.29
C GLY A 11 -29.26 36.12 3.07
N ALA A 12 -30.22 35.22 2.81
CA ALA A 12 -30.24 33.88 3.36
C ALA A 12 -29.32 33.03 2.49
N ASP A 13 -28.18 32.66 3.06
CA ASP A 13 -27.28 31.63 2.52
C ASP A 13 -27.91 30.28 2.90
N GLU A 14 -28.61 29.67 1.95
CA GLU A 14 -29.08 28.28 2.04
C GLU A 14 -28.12 27.41 1.20
N ASP A 15 -27.21 26.76 1.93
CA ASP A 15 -26.74 25.39 1.74
C ASP A 15 -26.48 24.93 0.29
N GLU A 16 -25.27 25.20 -0.19
CA GLU A 16 -24.65 24.42 -1.27
C GLU A 16 -24.27 23.03 -0.71
N ASP A 17 -25.15 22.06 -0.95
CA ASP A 17 -24.93 20.63 -0.79
C ASP A 17 -23.84 20.17 -1.77
N ASP A 18 -22.59 20.24 -1.32
CA ASP A 18 -21.44 19.61 -1.94
C ASP A 18 -21.57 18.08 -1.83
N GLY A 19 -22.45 17.52 -2.66
CA GLY A 19 -22.55 16.09 -2.88
C GLY A 19 -21.21 15.55 -3.35
N ALA A 20 -20.43 15.02 -2.40
CA ALA A 20 -19.23 14.24 -2.68
C ALA A 20 -19.66 13.01 -3.48
N ASP A 21 -19.50 13.10 -4.80
CA ASP A 21 -19.62 12.00 -5.75
C ASP A 21 -18.68 10.87 -5.29
N GLU A 22 -19.24 9.90 -4.58
CA GLU A 22 -18.55 8.69 -4.13
C GLU A 22 -18.21 7.83 -5.37
N GLY A 23 -17.14 8.24 -6.06
CA GLY A 23 -16.07 7.34 -6.44
C GLY A 23 -16.39 6.23 -7.44
N ASN A 24 -17.32 6.41 -8.38
CA ASN A 24 -17.37 5.53 -9.55
C ASN A 24 -16.31 5.96 -10.57
N PHE A 25 -15.04 5.72 -10.25
CA PHE A 25 -13.93 6.03 -11.15
C PHE A 25 -14.07 5.20 -12.42
N THR A 26 -14.56 5.83 -13.49
CA THR A 26 -14.52 5.24 -14.82
C THR A 26 -13.09 4.79 -15.15
N ASN A 27 -12.94 3.70 -15.90
CA ASN A 27 -11.64 3.20 -16.39
C ASN A 27 -10.79 4.31 -17.06
N ARG A 28 -11.45 5.33 -17.64
CA ARG A 28 -10.80 6.51 -18.21
C ARG A 28 -10.11 7.39 -17.16
N GLY A 29 -10.75 7.60 -16.00
CA GLY A 29 -10.20 8.39 -14.89
C GLY A 29 -8.93 7.77 -14.30
N LEU A 30 -8.95 6.45 -14.07
CA LEU A 30 -7.78 5.72 -13.55
C LEU A 30 -6.59 5.75 -14.51
N LYS A 31 -6.84 5.62 -15.82
CA LYS A 31 -5.79 5.72 -16.85
C LYS A 31 -5.15 7.10 -16.87
N GLU A 32 -5.96 8.15 -16.74
CA GLU A 32 -5.47 9.53 -16.70
C GLU A 32 -4.63 9.80 -15.45
N GLN A 33 -5.10 9.36 -14.28
CA GLN A 33 -4.35 9.46 -13.03
C GLN A 33 -2.99 8.74 -13.12
N ARG A 34 -2.98 7.53 -13.70
CA ARG A 34 -1.74 6.78 -13.92
C ARG A 34 -0.76 7.54 -14.83
N ARG A 35 -1.25 8.06 -15.96
CA ARG A 35 -0.46 8.87 -16.90
C ARG A 35 0.17 10.08 -16.20
N ARG A 36 -0.64 10.83 -15.45
CA ARG A 36 -0.19 12.04 -14.74
C ARG A 36 0.93 11.75 -13.75
N VAL A 37 0.79 10.72 -12.92
CA VAL A 37 1.83 10.38 -11.92
C VAL A 37 3.12 9.92 -12.61
N ASN A 38 3.03 9.11 -13.66
CA ASN A 38 4.22 8.68 -14.41
C ASN A 38 4.93 9.88 -15.07
N GLU A 39 4.18 10.87 -15.56
CA GLU A 39 4.75 12.10 -16.10
C GLU A 39 5.44 12.94 -15.02
N ILE A 40 4.82 13.07 -13.84
CA ILE A 40 5.44 13.72 -12.68
C ILE A 40 6.78 13.06 -12.34
N LEU A 41 6.81 11.72 -12.23
CA LEU A 41 8.03 10.97 -11.91
C LEU A 41 9.12 11.15 -12.98
N ARG A 42 8.77 11.12 -14.27
CA ARG A 42 9.74 11.40 -15.36
C ARG A 42 10.34 12.79 -15.26
N ARG A 43 9.51 13.79 -14.95
CA ARG A 43 9.99 15.17 -14.74
C ARG A 43 10.93 15.30 -13.54
N CYS A 44 10.86 14.36 -12.60
CA CYS A 44 11.77 14.26 -11.47
C CYS A 44 13.05 13.45 -11.77
N GLY A 45 13.23 13.02 -13.03
CA GLY A 45 14.41 12.24 -13.46
C GLY A 45 14.30 10.74 -13.26
N VAL A 46 13.10 10.18 -13.01
CA VAL A 46 12.91 8.73 -12.94
C VAL A 46 12.84 8.16 -14.36
N GLU A 47 13.76 7.25 -14.69
CA GLU A 47 13.86 6.63 -16.02
C GLU A 47 12.69 5.68 -16.30
N ASP A 48 12.40 4.77 -15.37
CA ASP A 48 11.27 3.85 -15.47
C ASP A 48 10.23 4.05 -14.34
N PRO A 49 9.25 4.94 -14.52
CA PRO A 49 8.17 5.11 -13.58
C PRO A 49 7.30 3.87 -13.38
N LYS A 50 7.40 2.80 -14.20
CA LYS A 50 6.56 1.61 -14.02
C LYS A 50 7.04 0.75 -12.85
N GLU A 51 8.35 0.69 -12.64
CA GLU A 51 8.98 -0.12 -11.59
C GLU A 51 8.94 0.55 -10.22
N VAL A 52 8.66 1.85 -10.16
CA VAL A 52 8.56 2.59 -8.88
C VAL A 52 7.50 1.98 -7.96
N ASN A 53 7.78 1.99 -6.66
CA ASN A 53 6.89 1.61 -5.57
C ASN A 53 5.45 2.14 -5.78
N MET A 54 4.48 1.22 -5.75
CA MET A 54 3.07 1.52 -6.02
C MET A 54 2.41 2.31 -4.89
N CYS A 55 2.84 2.10 -3.65
CA CYS A 55 2.39 2.86 -2.48
C CYS A 55 2.80 4.34 -2.60
N LEU A 56 4.03 4.62 -3.04
CA LEU A 56 4.51 5.97 -3.32
C LEU A 56 3.73 6.61 -4.48
N LYS A 57 3.49 5.89 -5.58
CA LYS A 57 2.64 6.40 -6.68
C LYS A 57 1.23 6.72 -6.22
N ALA A 58 0.63 5.87 -5.40
CA ALA A 58 -0.69 6.10 -4.82
C ALA A 58 -0.70 7.34 -3.91
N ALA A 59 0.36 7.57 -3.13
CA ALA A 59 0.51 8.77 -2.31
C ALA A 59 0.61 10.05 -3.18
N ILE A 60 1.36 10.00 -4.29
CA ILE A 60 1.45 11.12 -5.25
C ILE A 60 0.10 11.35 -5.96
N ALA A 61 -0.57 10.28 -6.36
CA ALA A 61 -1.87 10.34 -7.01
C ALA A 61 -2.93 11.04 -6.14
N GLN A 62 -2.87 10.81 -4.82
CA GLN A 62 -3.75 11.40 -3.82
C GLN A 62 -3.24 12.74 -3.26
N ARG A 63 -2.07 13.22 -3.72
CA ARG A 63 -1.40 14.44 -3.24
C ARG A 63 -1.02 14.43 -1.76
N PHE A 64 -0.88 13.26 -1.15
CA PHE A 64 -0.27 13.14 0.18
C PHE A 64 1.23 13.43 0.14
N LEU A 65 1.86 13.16 -0.99
CA LEU A 65 3.26 13.49 -1.27
C LEU A 65 3.34 14.19 -2.62
N GLU A 66 4.00 15.34 -2.68
CA GLU A 66 4.24 16.08 -3.92
C GLU A 66 5.74 16.38 -4.05
N PRO A 67 6.36 16.07 -5.21
CA PRO A 67 7.74 16.47 -5.48
C PRO A 67 7.92 17.98 -5.44
N ASP A 68 9.09 18.43 -4.99
CA ASP A 68 9.41 19.84 -4.84
C ASP A 68 10.27 20.33 -6.00
N PHE A 69 9.61 20.76 -7.08
CA PHE A 69 10.29 21.26 -8.28
C PHE A 69 11.07 22.57 -8.08
N SER A 70 11.07 23.17 -6.88
CA SER A 70 11.94 24.31 -6.56
C SER A 70 13.37 23.89 -6.21
N LYS A 71 13.58 22.60 -5.87
CA LYS A 71 14.89 22.03 -5.54
C LYS A 71 15.60 21.48 -6.77
N GLU A 72 16.92 21.39 -6.65
CA GLU A 72 17.76 20.70 -7.65
C GLU A 72 17.35 19.23 -7.80
N ASP A 73 17.05 18.56 -6.68
CA ASP A 73 16.44 17.23 -6.66
C ASP A 73 14.99 17.32 -6.14
N PRO A 74 13.98 17.24 -7.03
CA PRO A 74 12.57 17.30 -6.63
C PRO A 74 12.12 16.16 -5.71
N LEU A 75 12.84 15.03 -5.66
CA LEU A 75 12.51 13.87 -4.83
C LEU A 75 13.23 13.87 -3.48
N SER A 76 14.03 14.89 -3.19
CA SER A 76 14.71 15.03 -1.90
C SER A 76 13.77 15.50 -0.77
N VAL A 77 12.45 15.46 -0.98
CA VAL A 77 11.43 15.80 0.03
C VAL A 77 11.45 14.73 1.11
N ILE A 78 11.59 15.16 2.37
CA ILE A 78 11.58 14.25 3.53
C ILE A 78 10.15 13.76 3.76
N VAL A 79 9.96 12.46 3.66
CA VAL A 79 8.68 11.76 3.90
C VAL A 79 8.53 11.43 5.38
N LEU A 80 9.59 10.94 6.02
CA LEU A 80 9.57 10.51 7.41
C LEU A 80 10.94 10.72 8.06
N LYS A 81 10.93 11.02 9.36
CA LYS A 81 12.13 11.04 10.20
C LYS A 81 12.00 9.94 11.25
N THR A 82 13.00 9.07 11.33
CA THR A 82 13.01 7.94 12.26
C THR A 82 14.40 7.77 12.89
N ARG A 83 14.57 6.70 13.67
CA ARG A 83 15.84 6.27 14.25
C ARG A 83 16.08 4.82 13.87
N CYS A 84 17.33 4.49 13.58
CA CYS A 84 17.77 3.11 13.49
C CYS A 84 17.59 2.43 14.84
N GLU A 85 17.02 1.23 14.87
CA GLU A 85 16.78 0.54 16.13
C GLU A 85 18.02 -0.13 16.71
N ASP A 86 18.95 -0.50 15.84
CA ASP A 86 20.22 -1.11 16.24
C ASP A 86 21.18 -0.05 16.81
N CYS A 87 21.47 1.01 16.04
CA CYS A 87 22.48 2.01 16.43
C CYS A 87 21.93 3.37 16.89
N ASN A 88 20.61 3.55 16.95
CA ASN A 88 19.91 4.78 17.39
C ASN A 88 20.24 6.07 16.60
N LYS A 89 20.92 5.94 15.44
CA LYS A 89 21.22 7.06 14.54
C LYS A 89 19.94 7.57 13.90
N ARG A 90 19.83 8.90 13.77
CA ARG A 90 18.68 9.53 13.10
C ARG A 90 18.74 9.26 11.60
N ILE A 91 17.60 8.92 11.03
CA ILE A 91 17.42 8.66 9.60
C ILE A 91 16.34 9.62 9.09
N SER A 92 16.60 10.27 7.97
CA SER A 92 15.59 11.04 7.24
C SER A 92 15.38 10.33 5.92
N VAL A 93 14.16 9.85 5.71
CA VAL A 93 13.77 9.10 4.52
C VAL A 93 13.13 10.08 3.55
N THR A 94 13.61 10.11 2.33
CA THR A 94 13.13 10.99 1.25
C THR A 94 12.24 10.23 0.28
N MET A 95 11.54 10.95 -0.61
CA MET A 95 10.79 10.29 -1.69
C MET A 95 11.71 9.49 -2.61
N ARG A 96 12.96 9.94 -2.81
CA ARG A 96 13.96 9.24 -3.61
C ARG A 96 14.32 7.87 -3.02
N ASP A 97 14.49 7.79 -1.71
CA ASP A 97 14.83 6.54 -1.02
C ASP A 97 13.73 5.48 -1.15
N LEU A 98 12.49 5.92 -1.42
CA LEU A 98 11.31 5.05 -1.51
C LEU A 98 10.96 4.60 -2.93
N LEU A 99 11.71 5.05 -3.95
CA LEU A 99 11.41 4.70 -5.35
C LEU A 99 11.45 3.18 -5.57
N ASP A 100 12.47 2.51 -5.03
CA ASP A 100 12.75 1.10 -5.27
C ASP A 100 12.31 0.19 -4.11
N GLN A 101 11.62 0.76 -3.10
CA GLN A 101 11.09 -0.03 -1.99
C GLN A 101 10.08 -1.05 -2.53
N GLY A 102 10.17 -2.30 -2.07
CA GLY A 102 9.22 -3.36 -2.43
C GLY A 102 7.77 -3.01 -2.07
N ASN A 103 6.82 -3.54 -2.84
CA ASN A 103 5.38 -3.38 -2.54
C ASN A 103 4.91 -4.31 -1.41
N VAL A 104 5.69 -5.35 -1.11
CA VAL A 104 5.42 -6.30 -0.03
C VAL A 104 6.71 -6.59 0.71
N GLY A 105 6.66 -6.69 2.03
CA GLY A 105 7.81 -7.02 2.89
C GLY A 105 7.92 -8.52 3.16
N TRP A 106 8.11 -9.33 2.12
CA TRP A 106 8.24 -10.79 2.24
C TRP A 106 9.53 -11.24 2.93
N ASP A 107 10.55 -10.39 2.91
CA ASP A 107 11.88 -10.56 3.46
C ASP A 107 12.00 -10.04 4.90
N TYR A 108 10.88 -9.87 5.61
CA TYR A 108 10.89 -9.37 6.99
C TYR A 108 11.66 -10.30 7.95
N GLU A 109 11.75 -11.61 7.63
CA GLU A 109 12.57 -12.58 8.36
C GLU A 109 14.04 -12.58 7.92
N ASP A 110 14.32 -12.01 6.75
CA ASP A 110 15.64 -11.94 6.09
C ASP A 110 16.29 -10.54 6.21
N GLY A 111 15.78 -9.70 7.12
CA GLY A 111 16.38 -8.39 7.41
C GLY A 111 15.89 -7.24 6.53
N SER A 112 14.76 -7.40 5.82
CA SER A 112 14.08 -6.31 5.10
C SER A 112 14.95 -5.66 4.00
N GLU A 113 15.68 -6.47 3.22
CA GLU A 113 16.52 -6.02 2.10
C GLU A 113 15.78 -5.11 1.10
N GLY A 114 14.49 -5.36 0.84
CA GLY A 114 13.63 -4.56 -0.04
C GLY A 114 13.04 -3.30 0.60
N GLY A 115 13.40 -2.99 1.85
CA GLY A 115 12.97 -1.79 2.56
C GLY A 115 13.62 -0.51 2.05
N GLY A 116 12.87 0.59 2.03
CA GLY A 116 13.36 1.91 1.61
C GLY A 116 14.06 2.71 2.72
N VAL A 117 14.00 2.25 3.97
CA VAL A 117 14.74 2.86 5.08
C VAL A 117 16.06 2.13 5.23
N VAL A 118 17.17 2.83 5.03
CA VAL A 118 18.53 2.27 5.19
C VAL A 118 19.29 3.07 6.24
N CYS A 119 19.92 2.38 7.20
CA CYS A 119 20.77 3.04 8.17
C CYS A 119 22.01 3.66 7.50
N PRO A 120 22.32 4.95 7.72
CA PRO A 120 23.47 5.63 7.10
C PRO A 120 24.79 5.32 7.82
N ARG A 121 24.90 4.19 8.52
CA ARG A 121 26.12 3.75 9.20
C ARG A 121 26.57 2.47 8.49
N GLU A 122 27.78 2.48 7.94
CA GLU A 122 28.25 1.42 7.03
C GLU A 122 28.30 0.03 7.68
N ASP A 123 28.59 -0.04 8.98
CA ASP A 123 28.61 -1.27 9.77
C ASP A 123 27.25 -1.61 10.41
N CYS A 124 26.18 -0.89 10.05
CA CYS A 124 24.83 -1.13 10.51
C CYS A 124 23.94 -1.54 9.33
N HIS A 125 23.62 -2.83 9.24
CA HIS A 125 22.83 -3.39 8.14
C HIS A 125 21.31 -3.25 8.33
N TRP A 126 20.86 -2.54 9.37
CA TRP A 126 19.44 -2.33 9.65
C TRP A 126 18.73 -1.64 8.48
N ARG A 127 17.65 -2.28 8.03
CA ARG A 127 16.71 -1.78 7.03
C ARG A 127 15.29 -1.90 7.55
N ALA A 128 14.39 -1.09 6.98
CA ALA A 128 12.96 -1.17 7.27
C ALA A 128 12.12 -0.65 6.10
N TYR A 129 10.82 -0.93 6.15
CA TYR A 129 9.85 -0.43 5.20
C TYR A 129 9.20 0.85 5.70
N VAL A 130 8.87 1.77 4.79
CA VAL A 130 7.89 2.83 5.05
C VAL A 130 6.54 2.39 4.52
N THR A 131 5.60 2.17 5.43
CA THR A 131 4.26 1.70 5.11
C THR A 131 3.27 2.86 5.11
N ARG A 132 2.04 2.59 4.65
CA ARG A 132 0.89 3.51 4.73
C ARG A 132 1.11 4.87 4.04
N LEU A 133 2.04 4.96 3.09
CA LEU A 133 2.25 6.17 2.26
C LEU A 133 0.97 6.56 1.54
N CYS A 134 0.29 5.58 0.95
CA CYS A 134 -0.95 5.78 0.20
C CYS A 134 -2.15 6.15 1.09
N LEU A 135 -1.99 6.15 2.42
CA LEU A 135 -3.00 6.58 3.39
C LEU A 135 -2.65 7.95 4.00
N GLY A 136 -1.54 8.57 3.56
CA GLY A 136 -1.08 9.86 4.07
C GLY A 136 -0.49 9.82 5.48
N ASN A 137 -0.27 8.64 6.05
CA ASN A 137 0.27 8.45 7.40
C ASN A 137 1.48 7.49 7.38
N PRO A 138 2.65 7.95 6.90
CA PRO A 138 3.84 7.13 6.76
C PRO A 138 4.34 6.61 8.12
N GLU A 139 4.62 5.30 8.19
CA GLU A 139 5.10 4.62 9.39
C GLU A 139 6.26 3.68 9.05
N VAL A 140 7.17 3.43 10.00
CA VAL A 140 8.23 2.41 9.82
C VAL A 140 7.70 1.04 10.22
N ASP A 141 7.97 0.01 9.43
CA ASP A 141 7.59 -1.37 9.72
C ASP A 141 8.70 -2.37 9.33
N CYS A 142 8.66 -3.57 9.94
CA CYS A 142 9.60 -4.67 9.70
C CYS A 142 9.37 -5.32 8.32
N GLY A 143 8.25 -5.00 7.67
CA GLY A 143 7.81 -5.59 6.40
C GLY A 143 6.62 -6.52 6.58
N LYS A 144 6.45 -7.10 7.78
CA LYS A 144 5.36 -8.02 8.12
C LYS A 144 3.98 -7.39 7.88
N PHE A 145 3.82 -6.11 8.19
CA PHE A 145 2.56 -5.38 8.00
C PHE A 145 2.61 -4.46 6.78
N HIS A 146 3.51 -4.75 5.84
CA HIS A 146 3.64 -4.05 4.57
C HIS A 146 3.21 -4.95 3.41
N HIS A 147 2.01 -4.69 2.90
CA HIS A 147 1.50 -5.29 1.68
C HIS A 147 0.65 -4.27 0.93
N HIS A 148 1.12 -3.86 -0.24
CA HIS A 148 0.39 -3.01 -1.17
C HIS A 148 -0.21 -3.85 -2.30
N CYS A 149 -1.53 -4.03 -2.29
CA CYS A 149 -2.24 -4.81 -3.28
C CYS A 149 -2.28 -4.09 -4.63
N SER A 150 -1.74 -4.71 -5.68
CA SER A 150 -1.74 -4.18 -7.05
C SER A 150 -2.97 -4.55 -7.87
N GLN A 151 -3.81 -5.48 -7.39
CA GLN A 151 -5.06 -5.89 -8.05
C GLN A 151 -6.16 -4.84 -7.86
N CYS A 152 -6.09 -4.04 -6.79
CA CYS A 152 -6.99 -2.91 -6.60
C CYS A 152 -6.88 -1.86 -7.73
N PRO A 153 -7.99 -1.18 -8.07
CA PRO A 153 -7.99 -0.12 -9.08
C PRO A 153 -6.95 0.99 -8.83
N GLY A 154 -6.62 1.74 -9.89
CA GLY A 154 -5.69 2.88 -9.79
C GLY A 154 -4.25 2.42 -9.52
N TYR A 155 -3.67 2.87 -8.42
CA TYR A 155 -2.34 2.42 -7.98
C TYR A 155 -2.40 1.32 -6.91
N GLY A 156 -3.59 0.78 -6.63
CA GLY A 156 -3.77 -0.18 -5.57
C GLY A 156 -3.90 0.46 -4.18
N GLN A 157 -3.86 -0.36 -3.14
CA GLN A 157 -3.96 0.12 -1.75
C GLN A 157 -3.14 -0.75 -0.78
N CYS A 158 -2.70 -0.16 0.32
CA CYS A 158 -2.14 -0.92 1.44
C CYS A 158 -3.23 -1.78 2.09
N ILE A 159 -2.93 -3.07 2.26
CA ILE A 159 -3.81 -4.05 2.92
C ILE A 159 -3.20 -4.58 4.22
N GLY A 160 -2.03 -4.05 4.61
CA GLY A 160 -1.37 -4.33 5.88
C GLY A 160 -0.61 -5.65 5.83
N ASP A 161 -1.09 -6.64 6.57
CA ASP A 161 -0.44 -7.95 6.72
C ASP A 161 -0.16 -8.62 5.37
N TYR A 162 1.07 -9.12 5.18
CA TYR A 162 1.44 -9.81 3.93
C TYR A 162 0.60 -11.06 3.64
N ARG A 163 -0.07 -11.63 4.64
CA ARG A 163 -0.95 -12.80 4.51
C ARG A 163 -2.37 -12.43 4.06
N ASN A 164 -2.67 -11.15 3.94
CA ASN A 164 -3.92 -10.71 3.32
C ASN A 164 -3.82 -10.90 1.80
N ALA A 165 -4.91 -11.32 1.17
CA ALA A 165 -5.04 -11.45 -0.27
C ALA A 165 -6.22 -10.64 -0.79
N HIS A 166 -6.23 -10.39 -2.10
CA HIS A 166 -7.34 -9.80 -2.83
C HIS A 166 -8.23 -10.91 -3.39
N CYS A 167 -9.54 -10.78 -3.26
CA CYS A 167 -10.50 -11.66 -3.92
C CYS A 167 -10.91 -11.06 -5.26
N GLU A 168 -10.65 -11.76 -6.36
CA GLU A 168 -10.98 -11.26 -7.71
C GLU A 168 -12.51 -11.21 -7.96
N HIS A 169 -13.28 -12.06 -7.28
CA HIS A 169 -14.73 -12.10 -7.42
C HIS A 169 -15.42 -10.90 -6.77
N CYS A 170 -15.12 -10.60 -5.50
CA CYS A 170 -15.77 -9.50 -4.77
C CYS A 170 -14.94 -8.20 -4.68
N GLY A 171 -13.67 -8.23 -5.09
CA GLY A 171 -12.74 -7.09 -4.99
C GLY A 171 -12.27 -6.75 -3.58
N ASN A 172 -12.70 -7.49 -2.56
CA ASN A 172 -12.33 -7.25 -1.16
C ASN A 172 -11.06 -7.99 -0.76
N HIS A 173 -10.46 -7.55 0.36
CA HIS A 173 -9.32 -8.24 0.96
C HIS A 173 -9.74 -9.11 2.13
N TYR A 174 -9.04 -10.22 2.30
CA TYR A 174 -9.30 -11.16 3.37
C TYR A 174 -7.99 -11.80 3.83
N PHE A 175 -7.97 -12.27 5.07
CA PHE A 175 -6.81 -12.93 5.65
C PHE A 175 -6.77 -14.40 5.20
N THR A 176 -5.78 -14.76 4.38
CA THR A 176 -5.60 -16.16 3.93
C THR A 176 -4.83 -17.01 4.93
N GLY A 177 -4.11 -16.38 5.86
CA GLY A 177 -3.22 -17.07 6.79
C GLY A 177 -2.08 -17.79 6.07
N LEU A 178 -1.55 -18.86 6.68
CA LEU A 178 -0.57 -19.75 6.03
C LEU A 178 -1.24 -20.93 5.31
N SER A 179 -2.53 -21.14 5.55
CA SER A 179 -3.27 -22.34 5.16
C SER A 179 -4.35 -22.10 4.11
N GLY A 180 -4.51 -20.87 3.61
CA GLY A 180 -5.46 -20.55 2.54
C GLY A 180 -6.92 -20.51 3.00
N PHE A 181 -7.24 -19.75 4.06
CA PHE A 181 -8.65 -19.50 4.42
C PHE A 181 -9.41 -18.93 3.22
N PRO A 182 -10.61 -19.41 2.91
CA PRO A 182 -11.36 -18.94 1.75
C PRO A 182 -11.88 -17.51 1.96
N CYS A 183 -12.13 -16.81 0.84
CA CYS A 183 -12.77 -15.50 0.90
C CYS A 183 -14.19 -15.63 1.50
N PRO A 184 -14.62 -14.75 2.42
CA PRO A 184 -15.97 -14.78 2.96
C PRO A 184 -17.10 -14.64 1.94
N CYS A 185 -16.81 -14.17 0.72
CA CYS A 185 -17.82 -14.10 -0.33
C CYS A 185 -18.14 -15.47 -0.97
N GLY A 186 -17.40 -16.53 -0.61
CA GLY A 186 -17.57 -17.87 -1.18
C GLY A 186 -17.14 -17.98 -2.64
N GLY A 187 -16.06 -17.28 -3.02
CA GLY A 187 -15.55 -17.29 -4.39
C GLY A 187 -15.30 -18.72 -4.87
N ASP A 188 -16.04 -19.07 -5.93
CA ASP A 188 -16.14 -20.34 -6.66
C ASP A 188 -15.52 -21.54 -5.93
N GLU A 189 -16.38 -22.30 -5.26
CA GLU A 189 -16.30 -23.76 -5.38
C GLU A 189 -16.28 -24.01 -6.89
N ASP A 190 -15.08 -24.09 -7.48
CA ASP A 190 -14.92 -24.67 -8.80
C ASP A 190 -15.66 -25.99 -8.69
N ASP A 191 -16.86 -26.07 -9.28
CA ASP A 191 -17.58 -27.30 -9.54
C ASP A 191 -16.66 -28.11 -10.47
N ASP A 192 -15.64 -28.74 -9.90
CA ASP A 192 -14.95 -29.85 -10.48
C ASP A 192 -15.91 -31.04 -10.46
N ASP A 193 -16.90 -30.95 -11.35
CA ASP A 193 -17.53 -32.07 -12.05
C ASP A 193 -16.39 -32.84 -12.74
N TYR A 194 -15.58 -33.53 -11.94
CA TYR A 194 -14.88 -34.71 -12.36
C TYR A 194 -15.99 -35.72 -12.68
N ASP A 195 -16.35 -35.78 -13.95
CA ASP A 195 -17.02 -36.93 -14.57
C ASP A 195 -16.15 -38.16 -14.27
N ASP A 196 -16.46 -38.79 -13.14
CA ASP A 196 -15.91 -40.04 -12.63
C ASP A 196 -16.52 -41.18 -13.46
N ASP A 197 -16.00 -41.37 -14.68
CA ASP A 197 -16.13 -42.63 -15.42
C ASP A 197 -14.84 -43.45 -15.20
N ASP A 198 -14.87 -44.20 -14.09
CA ASP A 198 -14.24 -45.51 -13.80
C ASP A 198 -13.09 -46.00 -14.72
N ASP A 199 -11.90 -46.16 -14.14
CA ASP A 199 -11.20 -47.47 -14.17
C ASP A 199 -10.06 -47.53 -13.12
N ASP A 200 -10.29 -48.41 -12.13
CA ASP A 200 -9.44 -48.89 -11.04
C ASP A 200 -7.95 -49.07 -11.38
N GLU A 201 -7.02 -48.69 -10.48
CA GLU A 201 -5.98 -49.60 -9.92
C GLU A 201 -5.30 -49.03 -8.64
N GLU A 202 -5.26 -49.87 -7.60
CA GLU A 202 -4.74 -49.63 -6.24
C GLU A 202 -3.28 -49.14 -6.16
N MET A 203 -3.00 -48.07 -5.40
CA MET A 203 -1.69 -47.85 -4.75
C MET A 203 -1.85 -47.15 -3.39
N GLY A 204 -1.29 -47.76 -2.35
CA GLY A 204 -1.56 -47.44 -0.94
C GLY A 204 -0.73 -46.34 -0.29
N GLY A 205 -1.27 -45.86 0.83
CA GLY A 205 -0.58 -45.66 2.12
C GLY A 205 0.57 -44.64 2.22
N GLY A 206 0.32 -43.52 2.91
CA GLY A 206 1.38 -42.66 3.43
C GLY A 206 0.88 -41.60 4.41
N GLY A 207 0.79 -41.93 5.70
CA GLY A 207 0.44 -40.99 6.77
C GLY A 207 1.53 -39.96 7.02
N GLY A 208 1.30 -38.71 6.61
CA GLY A 208 2.14 -37.55 6.92
C GLY A 208 1.66 -36.82 8.16
N GLY A 209 2.44 -36.88 9.25
CA GLY A 209 2.18 -36.18 10.50
C GLY A 209 2.18 -34.65 10.33
N ARG A 210 1.09 -34.01 10.72
CA ARG A 210 0.98 -32.55 10.80
C ARG A 210 1.61 -32.07 12.11
N SER A 211 2.85 -31.58 12.04
CA SER A 211 3.46 -30.81 13.13
C SER A 211 2.67 -29.51 13.33
N ARG A 212 2.14 -29.32 14.54
CA ARG A 212 1.49 -28.08 14.96
C ARG A 212 2.53 -26.97 14.94
N GLY A 213 2.45 -26.09 13.94
CA GLY A 213 3.21 -24.84 13.90
C GLY A 213 2.92 -24.04 15.17
N GLU A 214 3.99 -23.62 15.83
CA GLU A 214 3.94 -22.79 17.02
C GLU A 214 3.18 -21.49 16.70
N ARG A 215 2.24 -21.11 17.59
CA ARG A 215 1.45 -19.90 17.44
C ARG A 215 2.35 -18.68 17.65
N PHE A 216 2.77 -18.06 16.56
CA PHE A 216 3.51 -16.81 16.58
C PHE A 216 2.67 -15.68 17.19
N ASN A 217 3.21 -15.01 18.20
CA ASN A 217 2.57 -13.91 18.89
C ASN A 217 2.87 -12.60 18.14
N PRO A 218 1.85 -11.84 17.71
CA PRO A 218 2.06 -10.58 16.96
C PRO A 218 2.86 -9.51 17.73
N ARG A 219 3.05 -9.65 19.04
CA ARG A 219 3.90 -8.79 19.88
C ARG A 219 5.41 -9.05 19.72
N ASP A 220 5.80 -10.07 18.96
CA ASP A 220 7.21 -10.43 18.78
C ASP A 220 7.87 -9.73 17.57
N CYS A 221 7.17 -8.89 16.79
CA CYS A 221 7.88 -7.90 15.97
C CYS A 221 8.29 -6.76 16.93
N PRO A 222 9.59 -6.47 17.08
CA PRO A 222 10.11 -5.52 18.07
C PRO A 222 9.69 -4.05 17.85
N LEU A 223 8.79 -3.79 16.89
CA LEU A 223 8.39 -2.47 16.39
C LEU A 223 7.04 -1.94 16.91
N GLN A 224 6.42 -2.56 17.93
CA GLN A 224 5.13 -2.12 18.47
C GLN A 224 5.25 -1.37 19.80
#